data_AF-A9EWU6-F1
#
_entry.id   AF-A9EWU6-F1
#
_cell.length_a   1.000
_cell.length_b   1.000
_cell.length_c   1.000
_cell.angle_alpha   90.00
_cell.angle_beta   90.00
_cell.angle_gamma   90.00
#
_symmetry.space_group_name_H-M   'P 1'
#
loop_
_entity.id
_entity.type
_entity.pdbx_description
1 polymer ?
#
loop_
_entity_poly.entity_id
_entity_poly.type
_entity_poly.pdbx_seq_one_letter_code
_entity_poly.pdbx_strand_id
1 'polypeptide(L)'
;MSVRHAMSMSLPVLALACSTAQGAAPEPPESTPPQHDDAAAPAGSTSARSFVDAASYLTSAEEIDAWYELLRELNDDFDVVCGDTFCEGDFSNYEPLRFRCSVEEHAGTIGRCVWILAASNEEIVAPTGHVEVDARIFLCELPIAPDTAVTDLVEALSAAAGRAIDAELPGTDRSLYDGLVECL
;
A
#
# COMPACT_ATOMS: atom_id res chain seq x y z
N MET A 1 56.17 4.70 10.43
CA MET A 1 56.56 5.12 9.07
C MET A 1 55.28 5.44 8.31
N SER A 2 54.97 6.73 8.18
CA SER A 2 53.83 7.23 7.40
C SER A 2 54.15 7.17 5.92
N VAL A 3 53.23 6.66 5.11
CA VAL A 3 53.17 6.99 3.69
C VAL A 3 51.73 7.36 3.37
N ARG A 4 51.50 8.66 3.16
CA ARG A 4 50.28 9.21 2.59
C ARG A 4 50.35 9.00 1.07
N HIS A 5 49.30 8.49 0.45
CA HIS A 5 49.08 8.62 -0.99
C HIS A 5 47.72 9.27 -1.20
N ALA A 6 47.75 10.51 -1.66
CA ALA A 6 46.60 11.22 -2.18
C ALA A 6 46.47 10.86 -3.65
N MET A 7 45.33 10.30 -4.06
CA MET A 7 44.99 10.15 -5.47
C MET A 7 43.70 10.92 -5.74
N SER A 8 43.93 12.06 -6.39
CA SER A 8 42.93 12.88 -7.08
C SER A 8 42.29 12.05 -8.19
N MET A 9 40.97 11.96 -8.22
CA MET A 9 40.24 11.53 -9.42
C MET A 9 39.19 12.56 -9.79
N SER A 10 39.39 13.08 -11.00
CA SER A 10 38.67 14.15 -11.67
C SER A 10 37.28 13.70 -12.11
N LEU A 11 36.27 14.53 -11.86
CA LEU A 11 34.93 14.42 -12.42
C LEU A 11 34.93 14.81 -13.91
N PRO A 12 34.33 14.03 -14.82
CA PRO A 12 34.03 14.51 -16.16
C PRO A 12 32.69 15.28 -16.15
N VAL A 13 32.78 16.55 -16.54
CA VAL A 13 31.65 17.38 -16.96
C VAL A 13 31.13 16.85 -18.29
N LEU A 14 29.89 16.37 -18.35
CA LEU A 14 29.20 16.07 -19.60
C LEU A 14 28.17 17.16 -19.89
N ALA A 15 28.38 17.82 -21.02
CA ALA A 15 27.63 18.96 -21.50
C ALA A 15 26.28 18.57 -22.11
N LEU A 16 25.30 19.45 -21.89
CA LEU A 16 24.01 19.55 -22.58
C LEU A 16 24.20 19.65 -24.11
N ALA A 17 23.37 18.91 -24.86
CA ALA A 17 23.05 19.25 -26.24
C ALA A 17 21.53 19.11 -26.47
N CYS A 18 20.82 20.23 -26.55
CA CYS A 18 19.49 20.31 -27.13
C CYS A 18 19.63 20.16 -28.65
N SER A 19 18.83 19.29 -29.26
CA SER A 19 18.67 19.25 -30.73
C SER A 19 17.19 19.21 -31.08
N THR A 20 16.72 20.34 -31.59
CA THR A 20 15.44 20.52 -32.28
C THR A 20 15.64 20.17 -33.75
N ALA A 21 15.09 19.05 -34.21
CA ALA A 21 15.01 18.73 -35.63
C ALA A 21 13.63 19.14 -36.16
N GLN A 22 13.59 20.30 -36.81
CA GLN A 22 12.47 20.80 -37.59
C GLN A 22 12.50 20.12 -38.97
N GLY A 23 11.53 19.24 -39.25
CA GLY A 23 11.35 18.61 -40.56
C GLY A 23 9.92 18.87 -41.05
N ALA A 24 9.77 19.74 -42.04
CA ALA A 24 8.52 20.00 -42.74
C ALA A 24 8.27 18.89 -43.77
N ALA A 25 7.08 18.30 -43.74
CA ALA A 25 6.57 17.39 -44.78
C ALA A 25 5.29 17.99 -45.40
N PRO A 26 4.97 17.69 -46.68
CA PRO A 26 3.88 18.34 -47.41
C PRO A 26 2.50 17.85 -46.99
N GLU A 27 1.53 18.76 -46.93
CA GLU A 27 0.12 18.50 -46.60
C GLU A 27 -0.61 17.72 -47.71
N PRO A 28 -1.42 16.69 -47.37
CA PRO A 28 -2.39 16.09 -48.28
C PRO A 28 -3.71 16.88 -48.31
N PRO A 29 -4.50 16.77 -49.40
CA PRO A 29 -5.64 17.66 -49.66
C PRO A 29 -6.81 17.44 -48.68
N GLU A 30 -7.37 18.57 -48.27
CA GLU A 30 -8.59 18.77 -47.50
C GLU A 30 -9.74 17.92 -48.05
N SER A 31 -10.23 17.00 -47.23
CA SER A 31 -11.45 16.23 -47.49
C SER A 31 -12.49 16.62 -46.44
N THR A 32 -13.44 17.45 -46.84
CA THR A 32 -14.58 17.87 -46.03
C THR A 32 -15.39 16.64 -45.56
N PRO A 33 -15.58 16.41 -44.26
CA PRO A 33 -16.53 15.40 -43.78
C PRO A 33 -17.96 15.95 -43.87
N PRO A 34 -18.97 15.08 -44.08
CA PRO A 34 -20.36 15.52 -44.06
C PRO A 34 -20.72 16.00 -42.66
N GLN A 35 -21.40 17.15 -42.58
CA GLN A 35 -22.04 17.63 -41.36
C GLN A 35 -23.16 16.64 -41.00
N HIS A 36 -22.93 15.82 -39.97
CA HIS A 36 -24.01 15.13 -39.26
C HIS A 36 -24.38 16.00 -38.06
N ASP A 37 -25.52 16.68 -38.17
CA ASP A 37 -26.24 17.23 -37.02
C ASP A 37 -26.81 16.06 -36.20
N ASP A 38 -25.96 15.44 -35.38
CA ASP A 38 -26.43 14.60 -34.28
C ASP A 38 -26.36 15.44 -33.00
N ALA A 39 -27.55 15.86 -32.55
CA ALA A 39 -27.75 16.43 -31.23
C ALA A 39 -27.21 15.45 -30.18
N ALA A 40 -26.02 15.74 -29.66
CA ALA A 40 -25.44 14.99 -28.55
C ALA A 40 -26.35 15.14 -27.33
N ALA A 41 -27.04 14.05 -26.97
CA ALA A 41 -27.57 13.86 -25.64
C ALA A 41 -26.44 14.10 -24.63
N PRO A 42 -26.70 14.72 -23.45
CA PRO A 42 -25.63 14.98 -22.52
C PRO A 42 -25.06 13.63 -22.08
N ALA A 43 -23.82 13.36 -22.47
CA ALA A 43 -23.05 12.30 -21.84
C ALA A 43 -23.00 12.67 -20.36
N GLY A 44 -23.72 11.90 -19.53
CA GLY A 44 -23.63 12.05 -18.09
C GLY A 44 -22.15 11.90 -17.72
N SER A 45 -21.55 12.99 -17.27
CA SER A 45 -20.20 12.98 -16.71
C SER A 45 -20.25 12.10 -15.48
N THR A 46 -19.99 10.81 -15.67
CA THR A 46 -19.75 9.91 -14.55
C THR A 46 -18.38 10.32 -14.05
N SER A 47 -18.36 11.17 -13.03
CA SER A 47 -17.09 11.55 -12.40
C SER A 47 -16.34 10.26 -12.08
N ALA A 48 -15.10 10.15 -12.55
CA ALA A 48 -14.27 9.02 -12.18
C ALA A 48 -14.16 9.01 -10.65
N ARG A 49 -14.38 7.84 -10.03
CA ARG A 49 -14.16 7.66 -8.60
C ARG A 49 -12.70 7.95 -8.29
N SER A 50 -12.46 8.76 -7.26
CA SER A 50 -11.13 9.03 -6.72
C SER A 50 -10.98 8.32 -5.38
N PHE A 51 -9.76 7.86 -5.11
CA PHE A 51 -9.44 7.17 -3.87
C PHE A 51 -8.27 7.86 -3.19
N VAL A 52 -8.41 8.05 -1.88
CA VAL A 52 -7.37 8.61 -1.01
C VAL A 52 -6.98 7.56 0.04
N ASP A 53 -5.91 7.81 0.77
CA ASP A 53 -5.57 7.01 1.93
C ASP A 53 -6.55 7.28 3.10
N ALA A 54 -6.87 6.27 3.89
CA ALA A 54 -7.73 6.41 5.06
C ALA A 54 -7.25 7.52 6.02
N ALA A 55 -5.94 7.63 6.28
CA ALA A 55 -5.42 8.69 7.14
C ALA A 55 -5.53 10.09 6.53
N SER A 56 -5.76 10.20 5.21
CA SER A 56 -6.06 11.47 4.53
C SER A 56 -7.56 11.77 4.47
N TYR A 57 -8.40 10.73 4.48
CA TYR A 57 -9.86 10.86 4.51
C TYR A 57 -10.38 11.27 5.90
N LEU A 58 -9.80 10.73 6.97
CA LEU A 58 -10.12 11.07 8.35
C LEU A 58 -9.52 12.44 8.68
N THR A 59 -10.36 13.41 9.05
CA THR A 59 -9.94 14.82 9.14
C THR A 59 -10.14 15.44 10.51
N SER A 60 -11.02 14.90 11.36
CA SER A 60 -11.11 15.36 12.74
C SER A 60 -9.94 14.83 13.57
N ALA A 61 -9.60 15.54 14.65
CA ALA A 61 -8.51 15.12 15.53
C ALA A 61 -8.81 13.77 16.17
N GLU A 62 -10.07 13.57 16.58
CA GLU A 62 -10.55 12.34 17.20
C GLU A 62 -10.46 11.13 16.25
N GLU A 63 -10.85 11.30 14.99
CA GLU A 63 -10.74 10.22 13.99
C GLU A 63 -9.28 9.89 13.67
N ILE A 64 -8.42 10.91 13.56
CA ILE A 64 -6.99 10.73 13.29
C ILE A 64 -6.33 9.97 14.44
N ASP A 65 -6.61 10.37 15.68
CA ASP A 65 -6.07 9.71 16.87
C ASP A 65 -6.55 8.26 16.95
N ALA A 66 -7.84 8.01 16.76
CA ALA A 66 -8.41 6.66 16.75
C ALA A 66 -7.77 5.78 15.67
N TRP A 67 -7.57 6.30 14.46
CA TRP A 67 -6.92 5.55 13.38
C TRP A 67 -5.49 5.16 13.74
N TYR A 68 -4.68 6.10 14.25
CA TYR A 68 -3.30 5.79 14.60
C TYR A 68 -3.16 4.95 15.87
N GLU A 69 -4.08 5.05 16.82
CA GLU A 69 -4.17 4.15 17.97
C GLU A 69 -4.48 2.73 17.51
N LEU A 70 -5.51 2.56 16.68
CA LEU A 70 -5.84 1.27 16.07
C LEU A 70 -4.65 0.67 15.30
N LEU A 71 -3.92 1.47 14.51
CA LEU A 71 -2.73 0.97 13.83
C LEU A 71 -1.69 0.41 14.79
N ARG A 72 -1.48 1.04 15.96
CA ARG A 72 -0.53 0.53 16.97
C ARG A 72 -1.05 -0.75 17.60
N GLU A 73 -2.32 -0.76 17.99
CA GLU A 73 -2.99 -1.95 18.55
C GLU A 73 -2.90 -3.14 17.61
N LEU A 74 -3.12 -2.95 16.31
CA LEU A 74 -2.98 -4.03 15.32
C LEU A 74 -1.54 -4.56 15.20
N ASN A 75 -0.52 -3.72 15.39
CA ASN A 75 0.87 -4.21 15.42
C ASN A 75 1.11 -5.04 16.69
N ASP A 76 0.65 -4.56 17.84
CA ASP A 76 0.79 -5.28 19.12
C ASP A 76 0.02 -6.61 19.09
N ASP A 77 -1.19 -6.61 18.52
CA ASP A 77 -1.99 -7.81 18.31
C ASP A 77 -1.28 -8.82 17.40
N PHE A 78 -0.66 -8.33 16.32
CA PHE A 78 0.09 -9.20 15.40
C PHE A 78 1.28 -9.87 16.10
N ASP A 79 2.05 -9.12 16.91
CA ASP A 79 3.16 -9.66 17.69
C ASP A 79 2.69 -10.80 18.62
N VAL A 80 1.55 -10.60 19.29
CA VAL A 80 0.95 -11.61 20.16
C VAL A 80 0.54 -12.87 19.39
N VAL A 81 -0.13 -12.72 18.24
CA VAL A 81 -0.61 -13.91 17.49
C VAL A 81 0.51 -14.59 16.71
N CYS A 82 1.57 -13.88 16.31
CA CYS A 82 2.65 -14.47 15.51
C CYS A 82 3.32 -15.61 16.25
N GLY A 83 3.72 -15.38 17.50
CA GLY A 83 4.49 -16.36 18.30
C GLY A 83 3.81 -17.72 18.43
N ASP A 84 2.47 -17.74 18.52
CA ASP A 84 1.69 -18.98 18.71
C ASP A 84 1.16 -19.57 17.40
N THR A 85 1.30 -18.87 16.26
CA THR A 85 0.69 -19.28 14.98
C THR A 85 1.61 -19.05 13.79
N PHE A 86 1.70 -17.82 13.27
CA PHE A 86 2.37 -17.51 12.00
C PHE A 86 3.88 -17.78 12.06
N CYS A 87 4.54 -17.39 13.15
CA CYS A 87 5.98 -17.53 13.37
C CYS A 87 6.41 -18.99 13.61
N GLU A 88 5.49 -19.94 13.72
CA GLU A 88 5.81 -21.38 13.78
C GLU A 88 5.83 -22.05 12.38
N GLY A 89 5.46 -21.29 11.34
CA GLY A 89 5.34 -21.77 9.96
C GLY A 89 6.63 -21.70 9.14
N ASP A 90 6.50 -21.29 7.87
CA ASP A 90 7.60 -21.25 6.89
C ASP A 90 8.72 -20.28 7.28
N PHE A 91 8.39 -19.23 8.04
CA PHE A 91 9.33 -18.23 8.53
C PHE A 91 9.18 -18.05 10.04
N SER A 92 10.30 -17.98 10.76
CA SER A 92 10.29 -17.80 12.22
C SER A 92 10.15 -16.34 12.66
N ASN A 93 10.27 -15.40 11.74
CA ASN A 93 10.22 -13.97 11.99
C ASN A 93 9.28 -13.32 10.99
N TYR A 94 8.09 -12.89 11.42
CA TYR A 94 7.23 -12.03 10.64
C TYR A 94 7.13 -10.65 11.29
N GLU A 95 7.21 -9.60 10.47
CA GLU A 95 7.10 -8.22 10.92
C GLU A 95 6.07 -7.46 10.07
N PRO A 96 5.08 -6.83 10.69
CA PRO A 96 4.21 -5.87 10.02
C PRO A 96 5.00 -4.67 9.47
N LEU A 97 4.86 -4.37 8.17
CA LEU A 97 5.48 -3.18 7.58
C LEU A 97 4.51 -2.00 7.51
N ARG A 98 3.32 -2.23 6.94
CA ARG A 98 2.33 -1.16 6.75
C ARG A 98 0.94 -1.71 6.51
N PHE A 99 -0.03 -1.20 7.27
CA PHE A 99 -1.45 -1.33 6.97
C PHE A 99 -1.96 -0.07 6.24
N ARG A 100 -2.67 -0.24 5.12
CA ARG A 100 -3.25 0.86 4.34
C ARG A 100 -4.64 0.48 3.87
N CYS A 101 -5.56 1.44 3.95
CA CYS A 101 -6.86 1.34 3.31
C CYS A 101 -7.00 2.49 2.30
N SER A 102 -7.41 2.15 1.08
CA SER A 102 -7.89 3.14 0.12
C SER A 102 -9.37 3.41 0.39
N VAL A 103 -9.76 4.69 0.35
CA VAL A 103 -11.11 5.16 0.64
C VAL A 103 -11.60 6.00 -0.51
N GLU A 104 -12.79 5.74 -1.00
CA GLU A 104 -13.43 6.56 -2.04
C GLU A 104 -13.73 7.94 -1.46
N GLU A 105 -13.23 8.98 -2.13
CA GLU A 105 -13.13 10.33 -1.55
C GLU A 105 -14.48 10.98 -1.23
N HIS A 106 -15.55 10.62 -1.94
CA HIS A 106 -16.87 11.24 -1.79
C HIS A 106 -17.83 10.41 -0.93
N ALA A 107 -17.71 9.08 -0.99
CA ALA A 107 -18.58 8.12 -0.32
C ALA A 107 -18.01 7.65 1.02
N GLY A 108 -16.69 7.76 1.24
CA GLY A 108 -16.04 7.26 2.45
C GLY A 108 -15.98 5.74 2.55
N THR A 109 -16.33 5.04 1.47
CA THR A 109 -16.31 3.58 1.43
C THR A 109 -14.92 3.06 1.09
N ILE A 110 -14.54 1.97 1.72
CA ILE A 110 -13.25 1.34 1.51
C ILE A 110 -13.21 0.71 0.12
N GLY A 111 -12.18 1.05 -0.66
CA GLY A 111 -11.88 0.37 -1.92
C GLY A 111 -11.17 -0.97 -1.68
N ARG A 112 -10.15 -0.95 -0.82
CA ARG A 112 -9.43 -2.13 -0.32
C ARG A 112 -8.57 -1.76 0.87
N CYS A 113 -8.32 -2.72 1.75
CA CYS A 113 -7.27 -2.65 2.76
C CYS A 113 -6.18 -3.69 2.43
N VAL A 114 -4.91 -3.29 2.56
CA VAL A 114 -3.75 -4.17 2.39
C VAL A 114 -2.85 -4.04 3.62
N TRP A 115 -2.48 -5.17 4.20
CA TRP A 115 -1.43 -5.27 5.20
C TRP A 115 -0.19 -5.87 4.54
N ILE A 116 0.88 -5.09 4.51
CA ILE A 116 2.18 -5.55 4.03
C ILE A 116 2.95 -6.09 5.22
N LEU A 117 3.44 -7.32 5.10
CA LEU A 117 4.29 -7.99 6.07
C LEU A 117 5.60 -8.43 5.43
N ALA A 118 6.68 -8.39 6.19
CA ALA A 118 7.93 -9.05 5.86
C ALA A 118 8.06 -10.33 6.67
N ALA A 119 8.73 -11.33 6.11
CA ALA A 119 9.10 -12.53 6.84
C ALA A 119 10.54 -12.93 6.53
N SER A 120 11.21 -13.56 7.50
CA SER A 120 12.57 -14.07 7.31
C SER A 120 12.93 -15.25 8.20
N ASN A 121 13.97 -15.96 7.75
CA ASN A 121 14.75 -16.91 8.53
C ASN A 121 16.23 -16.52 8.39
N GLU A 122 16.92 -16.37 9.51
CA GLU A 122 18.35 -16.04 9.55
C GLU A 122 19.17 -17.14 10.22
N GLU A 123 20.30 -17.51 9.61
CA GLU A 123 21.25 -18.48 10.17
C GLU A 123 22.66 -17.88 10.23
N ILE A 124 23.34 -18.08 11.36
CA ILE A 124 24.73 -17.65 11.54
C ILE A 124 25.68 -18.78 11.15
N VAL A 125 26.43 -18.59 10.07
CA VAL A 125 27.46 -19.54 9.62
C VAL A 125 28.70 -19.42 10.52
N ALA A 126 28.71 -20.17 11.62
CA ALA A 126 29.69 -20.05 12.70
C ALA A 126 31.18 -19.99 12.27
N PRO A 127 31.66 -20.79 11.28
CA PRO A 127 33.07 -20.73 10.88
C PRO A 127 33.49 -19.42 10.20
N THR A 128 32.55 -18.71 9.57
CA THR A 128 32.84 -17.51 8.77
C THR A 128 32.26 -16.23 9.37
N GLY A 129 31.29 -16.35 10.28
CA GLY A 129 30.50 -15.24 10.78
C GLY A 129 29.55 -14.65 9.74
N HIS A 130 29.33 -15.32 8.61
CA HIS A 130 28.36 -14.90 7.61
C HIS A 130 26.94 -15.10 8.13
N VAL A 131 26.03 -14.21 7.73
CA VAL A 131 24.60 -14.32 8.04
C VAL A 131 23.89 -14.67 6.74
N GLU A 132 23.31 -15.86 6.69
CA GLU A 132 22.44 -16.27 5.60
C GLU A 132 21.01 -15.83 5.92
N VAL A 133 20.32 -15.27 4.94
CA VAL A 133 18.96 -14.73 5.10
C VAL A 133 18.10 -15.23 3.96
N ASP A 134 17.01 -15.91 4.31
CA ASP A 134 15.87 -16.11 3.42
C ASP A 134 14.75 -15.17 3.86
N ALA A 135 14.22 -14.37 2.94
CA ALA A 135 13.23 -13.34 3.27
C ALA A 135 12.21 -13.13 2.16
N ARG A 136 10.99 -12.77 2.56
CA ARG A 136 9.84 -12.56 1.67
C ARG A 136 8.97 -11.39 2.12
N ILE A 137 8.29 -10.76 1.16
CA ILE A 137 7.24 -9.77 1.40
C ILE A 137 5.89 -10.35 1.02
N PHE A 138 4.90 -10.15 1.89
CA PHE A 138 3.51 -10.55 1.72
C PHE A 138 2.64 -9.29 1.59
N LEU A 139 1.71 -9.32 0.65
CA LEU A 139 0.73 -8.25 0.42
C LEU A 139 -0.65 -8.84 0.68
N CYS A 140 -1.07 -8.82 1.94
CA CYS A 140 -2.33 -9.41 2.36
C CYS A 140 -3.46 -8.43 2.12
N GLU A 141 -4.36 -8.76 1.20
CA GLU A 141 -5.63 -8.05 1.05
C GLU A 141 -6.62 -8.57 2.10
N LEU A 142 -7.21 -7.66 2.86
CA LEU A 142 -8.05 -8.01 3.99
C LEU A 142 -9.51 -8.21 3.54
N PRO A 143 -10.26 -9.10 4.21
CA PRO A 143 -11.62 -9.47 3.79
C PRO A 143 -12.66 -8.41 4.20
N ILE A 144 -12.48 -7.18 3.71
CA ILE A 144 -13.42 -6.07 3.92
C ILE A 144 -14.63 -6.26 3.00
N ALA A 145 -15.85 -6.17 3.55
CA ALA A 145 -17.05 -6.24 2.75
C ALA A 145 -17.13 -5.06 1.75
N PRO A 146 -17.78 -5.24 0.59
CA PRO A 146 -18.10 -4.12 -0.28
C PRO A 146 -18.93 -3.05 0.45
N ASP A 147 -18.72 -1.79 0.08
CA ASP A 147 -19.46 -0.63 0.61
C ASP A 147 -19.28 -0.37 2.12
N THR A 148 -18.34 -1.04 2.80
CA THR A 148 -17.98 -0.72 4.19
C THR A 148 -17.42 0.70 4.29
N ALA A 149 -17.99 1.54 5.15
CA ALA A 149 -17.44 2.85 5.44
C ALA A 149 -16.15 2.73 6.27
N VAL A 150 -15.17 3.61 6.02
CA VAL A 150 -13.91 3.58 6.79
C VAL A 150 -14.13 3.86 8.27
N THR A 151 -15.12 4.70 8.61
CA THR A 151 -15.51 4.96 10.01
C THR A 151 -16.07 3.74 10.70
N ASP A 152 -16.87 2.93 9.99
CA ASP A 152 -17.46 1.70 10.54
C ASP A 152 -16.37 0.65 10.80
N LEU A 153 -15.35 0.59 9.93
CA LEU A 153 -14.18 -0.26 10.17
C LEU A 153 -13.44 0.18 11.43
N VAL A 154 -13.16 1.48 11.58
CA VAL A 154 -12.46 2.00 12.78
C VAL A 154 -13.28 1.71 14.04
N GLU A 155 -14.60 1.98 14.01
CA GLU A 155 -15.48 1.71 15.14
C GLU A 155 -15.49 0.22 15.51
N ALA A 156 -15.66 -0.68 14.54
CA ALA A 156 -15.72 -2.11 14.79
C ALA A 156 -14.44 -2.65 15.42
N LEU A 157 -13.27 -2.22 14.92
CA LEU A 157 -11.98 -2.67 15.42
C LEU A 157 -11.65 -2.05 16.79
N SER A 158 -11.90 -0.75 16.98
CA SER A 158 -11.63 -0.07 18.25
C SER A 158 -12.62 -0.42 19.37
N ALA A 159 -13.81 -0.90 19.04
CA ALA A 159 -14.81 -1.35 20.02
C ALA A 159 -14.67 -2.84 20.40
N ALA A 160 -13.65 -3.52 19.90
CA ALA A 160 -13.44 -4.94 20.16
C ALA A 160 -13.35 -5.21 21.68
N ALA A 161 -14.09 -6.20 22.16
CA ALA A 161 -14.01 -6.62 23.56
C ALA A 161 -12.72 -7.44 23.86
N GLY A 162 -12.03 -7.88 22.80
CA GLY A 162 -10.75 -8.57 22.83
C GLY A 162 -9.72 -7.82 21.99
N ARG A 163 -8.91 -8.56 21.24
CA ARG A 163 -7.95 -7.98 20.29
C ARG A 163 -8.68 -7.43 19.07
N ALA A 164 -8.25 -6.28 18.57
CA ALA A 164 -8.77 -5.67 17.34
C ALA A 164 -8.57 -6.61 16.13
N ILE A 165 -7.46 -7.34 16.07
CA ILE A 165 -7.17 -8.27 14.95
C ILE A 165 -8.20 -9.39 14.81
N ASP A 166 -8.86 -9.78 15.90
CA ASP A 166 -9.85 -10.86 15.98
C ASP A 166 -11.30 -10.35 15.87
N ALA A 167 -11.51 -9.03 15.79
CA ALA A 167 -12.84 -8.45 15.72
C ALA A 167 -13.54 -8.79 14.39
N GLU A 168 -14.85 -9.02 14.46
CA GLU A 168 -15.69 -9.24 13.28
C GLU A 168 -15.75 -7.96 12.43
N LEU A 169 -15.44 -8.07 11.14
CA LEU A 169 -15.42 -6.95 10.23
C LEU A 169 -16.84 -6.57 9.80
N PRO A 170 -17.11 -5.27 9.59
CA PRO A 170 -18.45 -4.83 9.19
C PRO A 170 -18.95 -5.56 7.94
N GLY A 171 -20.10 -6.20 8.05
CA GLY A 171 -20.76 -6.88 6.92
C GLY A 171 -20.20 -8.25 6.57
N THR A 172 -19.33 -8.83 7.39
CA THR A 172 -18.82 -10.20 7.24
C THR A 172 -18.90 -10.98 8.55
N ASP A 173 -18.59 -12.28 8.50
CA ASP A 173 -18.34 -13.14 9.65
C ASP A 173 -16.83 -13.42 9.83
N ARG A 174 -15.97 -12.54 9.27
CA ARG A 174 -14.53 -12.70 9.19
C ARG A 174 -13.81 -11.57 9.93
N SER A 175 -12.59 -11.87 10.38
CA SER A 175 -11.68 -10.93 11.05
C SER A 175 -10.48 -10.57 10.16
N LEU A 176 -9.65 -9.63 10.63
CA LEU A 176 -8.35 -9.36 10.01
C LEU A 176 -7.42 -10.58 10.14
N TYR A 177 -7.46 -11.26 11.29
CA TYR A 177 -6.71 -12.48 11.55
C TYR A 177 -7.03 -13.56 10.50
N ASP A 178 -8.31 -13.78 10.19
CA ASP A 178 -8.71 -14.77 9.19
C ASP A 178 -8.16 -14.45 7.79
N GLY A 179 -8.04 -13.16 7.44
CA GLY A 179 -7.41 -12.73 6.20
C GLY A 179 -5.90 -12.96 6.18
N LEU A 180 -5.23 -12.82 7.33
CA LEU A 180 -3.81 -13.11 7.46
C LEU A 180 -3.52 -14.61 7.37
N VAL A 181 -4.35 -15.46 7.98
CA VAL A 181 -4.24 -16.93 7.88
C VAL A 181 -4.34 -17.44 6.44
N GLU A 182 -5.13 -16.78 5.59
CA GLU A 182 -5.22 -17.16 4.17
C GLU A 182 -4.05 -16.64 3.33
N CYS A 183 -3.36 -15.60 3.81
CA CYS A 183 -2.32 -14.89 3.07
C CYS A 183 -0.89 -15.38 3.36
N LEU A 184 -0.60 -15.65 4.64
CA LEU A 184 0.72 -16.02 5.16
C LEU A 184 0.90 -17.54 5.10
#